data_AF-A0A3B9NEY2-F1
#
_entry.id   AF-A0A3B9NEY2-F1
#
_cell.length_a   1.000
_cell.length_b   1.000
_cell.length_c   1.000
_cell.angle_alpha   90.00
_cell.angle_beta   90.00
_cell.angle_gamma   90.00
#
_symmetry.space_group_name_H-M   'P 1'
#
loop_
_entity.id
_entity.type
_entity.pdbx_description
1 polymer ?
#
loop_
_entity_poly.entity_id
_entity_poly.type
_entity_poly.pdbx_seq_one_letter_code
_entity_poly.pdbx_strand_id
1 'polypeptide(L)'
;MKAIYEDLLHLDRPFYEIHEDSYDPLKCIESFWDNYSLVTTREYLYALDFKCKNLETATESKLEAVQQTLFLADVLRALIAYFLTHSRHLDTTQLKLSTLEANMKELLLTKQINDFFQSINPPKP
;
A
#
# COMPACT_ATOMS: atom_id res chain seq x y z
N MET A 1 18.12 16.49 16.25
CA MET A 1 17.45 17.41 15.30
C MET A 1 17.51 16.90 13.87
N LYS A 2 18.70 16.66 13.27
CA LYS A 2 18.81 16.27 11.85
C LYS A 2 17.95 15.06 11.40
N ALA A 3 17.88 14.00 12.21
CA ALA A 3 17.10 12.80 11.91
C ALA A 3 15.58 13.03 11.85
N ILE A 4 15.03 13.87 12.75
CA ILE A 4 13.60 14.19 12.76
C ILE A 4 13.21 14.97 11.49
N TYR A 5 14.12 15.83 11.01
CA TYR A 5 13.90 16.57 9.76
C TYR A 5 14.01 15.68 8.52
N GLU A 6 14.90 14.68 8.51
CA GLU A 6 14.97 13.67 7.44
C GLU A 6 13.69 12.83 7.36
N ASP A 7 13.18 12.36 8.50
CA ASP A 7 11.94 11.60 8.56
C ASP A 7 10.72 12.45 8.13
N LEU A 8 10.68 13.73 8.52
CA LEU A 8 9.64 14.67 8.12
C LEU A 8 9.68 14.97 6.61
N LEU A 9 10.88 15.00 6.02
CA LEU A 9 11.06 15.24 4.59
C LEU A 9 10.37 14.18 3.73
N HIS A 10 10.40 12.91 4.18
CA HIS A 10 9.72 11.81 3.49
C HIS A 10 8.19 11.97 3.54
N LEU A 11 7.65 12.47 4.66
CA LEU A 11 6.23 12.73 4.82
C LEU A 11 5.76 13.97 4.05
N ASP A 12 6.59 15.00 3.95
CA ASP A 12 6.26 16.25 3.30
C ASP A 12 6.29 16.14 1.77
N ARG A 13 7.20 15.31 1.24
CA ARG A 13 7.44 15.17 -0.21
C ARG A 13 6.16 14.90 -1.03
N PRO A 14 5.26 13.98 -0.65
CA PRO A 14 4.01 13.73 -1.37
C PRO A 14 3.11 14.96 -1.54
N PHE A 15 3.22 15.96 -0.66
CA PHE A 15 2.41 17.18 -0.75
C PHE A 15 2.97 18.22 -1.71
N TYR A 16 4.29 18.21 -1.95
CA TYR A 16 4.94 19.18 -2.84
C TYR A 16 5.08 18.67 -4.26
N GLU A 17 5.35 17.37 -4.42
CA GLU A 17 5.58 16.78 -5.74
C GLU A 17 4.38 16.89 -6.68
N ILE A 18 3.16 16.98 -6.16
CA ILE A 18 1.93 17.13 -6.97
C ILE A 18 1.88 18.43 -7.77
N HIS A 19 2.71 19.40 -7.40
CA HIS A 19 2.85 20.70 -8.03
C HIS A 19 3.99 20.75 -9.05
N GLU A 20 4.78 19.68 -9.18
CA GLU A 20 5.83 19.58 -10.19
C GLU A 20 5.21 19.32 -11.57
N ASP A 21 5.72 20.02 -12.61
CA ASP A 21 5.23 19.85 -13.99
C ASP A 21 5.41 18.42 -14.53
N SER A 22 6.38 17.68 -13.98
CA SER A 22 6.65 16.29 -14.32
C SER A 22 5.80 15.27 -13.54
N TYR A 23 4.93 15.73 -12.64
CA TYR A 23 4.16 14.83 -11.78
C TYR A 23 3.09 14.08 -12.58
N ASP A 24 3.22 12.75 -12.57
CA ASP A 24 2.28 11.84 -13.19
C ASP A 24 1.65 10.94 -12.11
N PRO A 25 0.38 11.17 -11.74
CA PRO A 25 -0.29 10.38 -10.71
C PRO A 25 -0.45 8.91 -11.12
N LEU A 26 -0.57 8.60 -12.42
CA LEU A 26 -0.71 7.22 -12.87
C LEU A 26 0.60 6.45 -12.65
N LYS A 27 1.74 7.06 -12.97
CA LYS A 27 3.07 6.47 -12.69
C LYS A 27 3.34 6.31 -11.19
N CYS A 28 2.86 7.23 -10.36
CA CYS A 28 2.94 7.08 -8.91
C CYS A 28 2.19 5.81 -8.44
N ILE A 29 0.99 5.58 -8.99
CA ILE A 29 0.21 4.39 -8.68
C ILE A 29 0.94 3.12 -9.17
N GLU A 30 1.44 3.12 -10.41
CA GLU A 30 2.20 1.99 -10.97
C GLU A 30 3.43 1.67 -10.11
N SER A 31 4.24 2.69 -9.80
CA SER A 31 5.45 2.53 -8.99
C SER A 31 5.14 2.00 -7.60
N PHE A 32 4.01 2.37 -6.99
CA PHE A 32 3.61 1.81 -5.70
C PHE A 32 3.36 0.31 -5.80
N TRP A 33 2.59 -0.14 -6.80
CA TRP A 33 2.26 -1.56 -6.96
C TRP A 33 3.41 -2.41 -7.51
N ASP A 34 4.39 -1.81 -8.17
CA ASP A 34 5.65 -2.48 -8.53
C ASP A 34 6.54 -2.73 -7.32
N ASN A 35 6.52 -1.83 -6.33
CA ASN A 35 7.33 -1.93 -5.12
C ASN A 35 6.65 -2.74 -4.00
N TYR A 36 5.31 -2.73 -3.94
CA TYR A 36 4.54 -3.34 -2.86
C TYR A 36 3.46 -4.28 -3.41
N SER A 37 3.66 -5.59 -3.20
CA SER A 37 2.60 -6.58 -3.47
C SER A 37 1.44 -6.42 -2.48
N LEU A 38 0.24 -6.90 -2.83
CA LEU A 38 -0.90 -6.89 -1.90
C LEU A 38 -0.61 -7.66 -0.60
N VAL A 39 0.15 -8.75 -0.69
CA VAL A 39 0.58 -9.54 0.48
C VAL A 39 1.48 -8.70 1.38
N THR A 40 2.52 -8.07 0.81
CA THR A 40 3.45 -7.21 1.54
C THR A 40 2.75 -6.03 2.19
N THR A 41 1.88 -5.34 1.44
CA THR A 41 1.08 -4.22 1.96
C THR A 41 0.23 -4.65 3.14
N ARG A 42 -0.44 -5.81 3.04
CA ARG A 42 -1.25 -6.36 4.13
C ARG A 42 -0.40 -6.69 5.36
N GLU A 43 0.75 -7.34 5.17
CA GLU A 43 1.66 -7.69 6.26
C GLU A 43 2.20 -6.46 6.98
N TYR A 44 2.59 -5.42 6.22
CA TYR A 44 3.10 -4.18 6.79
C TYR A 44 2.02 -3.42 7.55
N LEU A 45 0.77 -3.41 7.05
CA LEU A 45 -0.36 -2.84 7.77
C LEU A 45 -0.69 -3.61 9.05
N TYR A 46 -0.63 -4.95 9.03
CA TYR A 46 -0.82 -5.75 10.24
C TYR A 46 0.28 -5.53 11.27
N ALA A 47 1.54 -5.44 10.84
CA ALA A 47 2.66 -5.13 11.72
C ALA A 47 2.47 -3.75 12.39
N LEU A 48 1.98 -2.77 11.63
CA LEU A 48 1.68 -1.44 12.15
C LEU A 48 0.51 -1.46 13.16
N ASP A 49 -0.60 -2.14 12.85
CA ASP A 49 -1.74 -2.27 13.77
C ASP A 49 -1.34 -2.97 15.07
N PHE A 50 -0.58 -4.06 14.96
CA PHE A 50 -0.05 -4.78 16.11
C PHE A 50 0.85 -3.87 16.96
N LYS A 51 1.71 -3.06 16.34
CA LYS A 51 2.57 -2.10 17.04
C LYS A 51 1.76 -1.03 17.76
N CYS A 52 0.76 -0.43 17.10
CA CYS A 52 -0.10 0.58 17.71
C CYS A 52 -0.82 0.04 18.96
N LYS A 53 -1.20 -1.23 18.96
CA LYS A 53 -1.86 -1.90 20.08
C LYS A 53 -0.89 -2.32 21.20
N ASN A 54 0.38 -2.52 20.91
CA ASN A 54 1.40 -3.03 21.83
C ASN A 54 2.52 -2.01 22.11
N LEU A 55 2.18 -0.71 22.07
CA LEU A 55 3.13 0.40 22.17
C LEU A 55 4.01 0.36 23.44
N GLU A 56 3.53 -0.25 24.51
CA GLU A 56 4.25 -0.36 25.80
C GLU A 56 5.31 -1.47 25.83
N THR A 57 5.27 -2.45 24.92
CA THR A 57 6.14 -3.64 24.94
C THR A 57 7.03 -3.78 23.71
N ALA A 58 6.76 -3.03 22.64
CA ALA A 58 7.51 -3.12 21.39
C ALA A 58 8.85 -2.37 21.49
N THR A 59 9.96 -3.13 21.60
CA THR A 59 11.31 -2.57 21.41
C THR A 59 11.64 -2.63 19.93
N GLU A 60 11.51 -1.51 19.23
CA GLU A 60 11.72 -1.44 17.78
C GLU A 60 13.19 -1.17 17.44
N SER A 61 13.72 -1.87 16.43
CA SER A 61 15.02 -1.51 15.88
C SER A 61 14.91 -0.24 15.02
N LYS A 62 15.95 0.60 15.04
CA LYS A 62 15.96 1.83 14.23
C LYS A 62 15.72 1.58 12.73
N LEU A 63 16.09 0.41 12.22
CA LEU A 63 15.90 0.02 10.83
C LEU A 63 14.42 -0.25 10.50
N GLU A 64 13.71 -0.95 11.37
CA GLU A 64 12.28 -1.24 11.22
C GLU A 64 11.44 0.04 11.26
N ALA A 65 11.79 0.97 12.16
CA ALA A 65 11.13 2.27 12.27
C ALA A 65 11.22 3.06 10.95
N VAL A 66 12.41 3.10 10.34
CA VAL A 66 12.64 3.80 9.06
C VAL A 66 11.87 3.13 7.93
N GLN A 67 11.89 1.80 7.86
CA GLN A 67 11.14 1.05 6.82
C GLN A 67 9.63 1.29 6.93
N GLN A 68 9.09 1.33 8.15
CA GLN A 68 7.67 1.64 8.37
C GLN A 68 7.32 3.07 7.96
N THR A 69 8.15 4.06 8.32
CA THR A 69 7.94 5.45 7.92
C THR A 69 7.97 5.61 6.40
N LEU A 70 8.92 4.98 5.71
CA LEU A 70 9.00 5.01 4.26
C LEU A 70 7.78 4.36 3.60
N PHE A 71 7.36 3.19 4.08
CA PHE A 71 6.14 2.54 3.60
C PHE A 71 4.90 3.43 3.77
N LEU A 72 4.74 4.06 4.93
CA LEU A 72 3.61 4.95 5.18
C LEU A 72 3.63 6.21 4.29
N ALA A 73 4.82 6.77 4.04
CA ALA A 73 4.98 7.87 3.10
C ALA A 73 4.58 7.46 1.67
N ASP A 74 4.98 6.27 1.23
CA ASP A 74 4.62 5.74 -0.09
C ASP A 74 3.12 5.41 -0.20
N VAL A 75 2.49 4.93 0.88
CA VAL A 75 1.03 4.76 0.95
C VAL A 75 0.32 6.11 0.82
N LEU A 76 0.75 7.12 1.57
CA LEU A 76 0.18 8.47 1.48
C LEU A 76 0.32 9.04 0.07
N ARG A 77 1.50 8.90 -0.53
CA ARG A 77 1.78 9.27 -1.93
C ARG A 77 0.82 8.61 -2.91
N ALA A 78 0.61 7.31 -2.78
CA ALA A 78 -0.32 6.56 -3.62
C ALA A 78 -1.77 7.02 -3.42
N LEU A 79 -2.21 7.28 -2.18
CA LEU A 79 -3.56 7.79 -1.88
C LEU A 79 -3.81 9.16 -2.53
N ILE A 80 -2.83 10.07 -2.45
CA ILE A 80 -2.90 11.38 -3.12
C ILE A 80 -2.98 11.18 -4.65
N ALA A 81 -2.17 10.29 -5.22
CA ALA A 81 -2.20 10.00 -6.64
C ALA A 81 -3.55 9.41 -7.12
N TYR A 82 -4.14 8.51 -6.33
CA TYR A 82 -5.49 7.99 -6.57
C TYR A 82 -6.56 9.08 -6.52
N PHE A 83 -6.49 9.96 -5.52
CA PHE A 83 -7.39 11.11 -5.41
C PHE A 83 -7.25 12.07 -6.60
N LEU A 84 -6.02 12.38 -7.02
CA LEU A 84 -5.76 13.25 -8.16
C LEU A 84 -6.24 12.63 -9.48
N THR A 85 -6.00 11.34 -9.67
CA THR A 85 -6.49 10.57 -10.82
C THR A 85 -8.01 10.66 -10.92
N HIS A 86 -8.70 10.45 -9.80
CA HIS A 86 -10.16 10.53 -9.74
C HIS A 86 -10.67 11.95 -9.99
N SER A 87 -10.13 12.95 -9.29
CA SER A 87 -10.56 14.36 -9.37
C SER A 87 -10.31 14.99 -10.75
N ARG A 88 -9.26 14.57 -11.45
CA ARG A 88 -8.92 15.05 -12.80
C ARG A 88 -9.55 14.20 -13.90
N HIS A 89 -10.34 13.19 -13.55
CA HIS A 89 -10.93 12.23 -14.50
C HIS A 89 -9.92 11.63 -15.48
N LEU A 90 -8.73 11.31 -14.98
CA LEU A 90 -7.69 10.70 -15.82
C LEU A 90 -8.10 9.30 -16.24
N ASP A 91 -7.72 8.93 -17.46
CA ASP A 91 -7.98 7.61 -18.00
C ASP A 91 -7.10 6.56 -17.31
N THR A 92 -7.73 5.75 -16.46
CA THR A 92 -7.06 4.67 -15.73
C THR A 92 -6.93 3.39 -16.54
N THR A 93 -7.47 3.32 -17.77
CA THR A 93 -7.34 2.11 -18.61
C THR A 93 -5.90 1.85 -19.05
N GLN A 94 -5.04 2.87 -18.97
CA GLN A 94 -3.63 2.80 -19.34
C GLN A 94 -2.73 2.27 -18.21
N LEU A 95 -3.28 2.10 -17.00
CA LEU A 95 -2.52 1.74 -15.81
C LEU A 95 -2.10 0.26 -15.88
N LYS A 96 -0.79 0.01 -15.95
CA LYS A 96 -0.23 -1.34 -16.05
C LYS A 96 0.01 -1.92 -14.67
N LEU A 97 -1.07 -2.38 -14.04
CA LEU A 97 -1.03 -2.95 -12.70
C LEU A 97 -0.70 -4.45 -12.71
N SER A 98 0.38 -4.84 -13.41
CA SER A 98 0.73 -6.25 -13.60
C SER A 98 0.83 -7.03 -12.28
N THR A 99 1.41 -6.42 -11.24
CA THR A 99 1.46 -6.98 -9.88
C THR A 99 0.08 -7.09 -9.24
N LEU A 100 -0.78 -6.07 -9.36
CA LEU A 100 -2.14 -6.13 -8.81
C LEU A 100 -2.99 -7.18 -9.54
N GLU A 101 -2.87 -7.27 -10.87
CA GLU A 101 -3.59 -8.24 -11.70
C GLU A 101 -3.20 -9.67 -11.33
N ALA A 102 -1.91 -9.94 -11.08
CA ALA A 102 -1.43 -11.23 -10.60
C ALA A 102 -2.04 -11.57 -9.23
N ASN A 103 -2.01 -10.62 -8.27
CA ASN A 103 -2.60 -10.80 -6.95
C ASN A 103 -4.14 -10.97 -7.01
N MET A 104 -4.84 -10.24 -7.89
CA MET A 104 -6.29 -10.40 -8.08
C MET A 104 -6.65 -11.76 -8.66
N LYS A 105 -5.87 -12.28 -9.60
CA LYS A 105 -6.05 -13.63 -10.15
C LYS A 105 -5.85 -14.69 -9.06
N GLU A 106 -4.83 -14.53 -8.23
CA GLU A 106 -4.60 -15.42 -7.08
C GLU A 106 -5.76 -15.37 -6.09
N LEU A 107 -6.23 -14.17 -5.73
CA LEU A 107 -7.35 -13.98 -4.80
C LEU A 107 -8.65 -14.58 -5.36
N LEU A 108 -8.91 -14.43 -6.66
CA LEU A 108 -10.04 -15.07 -7.34
C LEU A 108 -9.93 -16.59 -7.31
N LEU A 109 -8.74 -17.16 -7.53
CA LEU A 109 -8.50 -18.60 -7.43
C LEU A 109 -8.71 -19.10 -6.00
N THR A 110 -8.16 -18.41 -4.99
CA THR A 110 -8.36 -18.77 -3.58
C THR A 110 -9.85 -18.72 -3.22
N LYS A 111 -10.58 -17.71 -3.70
CA LYS A 111 -12.03 -17.63 -3.51
C LYS A 111 -12.75 -18.80 -4.16
N GLN A 112 -12.43 -19.13 -5.41
CA GLN A 112 -13.02 -20.28 -6.11
C GLN A 112 -12.77 -21.60 -5.37
N ILE A 113 -11.55 -21.79 -4.84
CA ILE A 113 -11.19 -22.96 -4.04
C ILE A 113 -12.01 -22.98 -2.74
N ASN A 114 -12.10 -21.86 -2.04
CA ASN A 114 -12.90 -21.74 -0.81
C ASN A 114 -14.39 -22.03 -1.08
N ASP A 115 -14.96 -21.42 -2.11
CA ASP A 115 -16.37 -21.60 -2.49
C ASP A 115 -16.64 -23.05 -2.88
N PHE A 116 -15.70 -23.71 -3.56
CA PHE A 116 -15.77 -25.15 -3.83
C PHE A 116 -15.82 -25.97 -2.53
N PHE A 117 -14.90 -25.73 -1.58
CA PHE A 117 -14.88 -26.45 -0.30
C PHE A 117 -16.13 -26.19 0.54
N GLN A 118 -16.68 -24.98 0.53
CA GLN A 118 -17.96 -24.68 1.18
C GLN A 118 -19.14 -25.38 0.51
N SER A 119 -19.10 -25.54 -0.82
CA SER A 119 -20.17 -26.23 -1.55
C SER A 119 -20.23 -27.74 -1.24
N ILE A 120 -19.10 -28.37 -0.90
CA ILE A 120 -19.02 -29.81 -0.59
C ILE A 120 -19.03 -30.12 0.91
N ASN A 121 -18.76 -29.13 1.77
CA ASN A 121 -18.95 -29.22 3.22
C ASN A 121 -20.09 -28.29 3.64
N PRO A 122 -21.36 -28.68 3.42
CA PRO A 122 -22.48 -27.93 3.97
C PRO A 122 -22.35 -27.89 5.51
N PRO A 123 -22.70 -26.77 6.16
CA PRO A 123 -22.63 -26.67 7.60
C PRO A 123 -23.47 -27.78 8.24
N LYS A 124 -22.88 -28.50 9.21
CA LYS A 124 -23.62 -29.48 10.00
C LYS A 124 -24.73 -28.74 10.77
N PRO A 125 -25.95 -29.32 10.85
CA PRO A 125 -27.06 -28.76 11.61
C PRO A 125 -26.75 -28.64 13.10
#